data_AF-A0A0P4R116-F1
#
_entry.id   AF-A0A0P4R116-F1
#
_cell.length_a   1.000
_cell.length_b   1.000
_cell.length_c   1.000
_cell.angle_alpha   90.00
_cell.angle_beta   90.00
_cell.angle_gamma   90.00
#
_symmetry.space_group_name_H-M   'P 1'
#
loop_
_entity.id
_entity.type
_entity.pdbx_description
1 polymer ?
#
loop_
_entity_poly.entity_id
_entity_poly.type
_entity_poly.pdbx_seq_one_letter_code
_entity_poly.pdbx_strand_id
1 'polypeptide(L)' 'MQVRVTLARGRLTAIAVLKGEHREGPSADALARLTKRALAAQNAKIDAVSGATYTSEGYRSSLQSALDRAGG' A
#
# COMPACT_ATOMS: atom_id res chain seq x y z
N MET A 1 9.41 4.33 2.62
CA MET A 1 7.99 4.79 2.54
C MET A 1 7.26 4.22 3.75
N GLN A 2 6.23 4.87 4.27
CA GLN A 2 5.47 4.36 5.42
C GLN A 2 4.00 4.17 5.04
N VAL A 3 3.50 2.95 5.24
CA VAL A 3 2.12 2.55 4.96
C VAL A 3 1.49 2.03 6.24
N ARG A 4 0.25 2.43 6.50
CA ARG A 4 -0.58 1.97 7.60
C ARG A 4 -1.75 1.17 7.03
N VAL A 5 -1.95 -0.02 7.57
CA VAL A 5 -3.12 -0.84 7.27
C VAL A 5 -4.09 -0.80 8.42
N THR A 6 -5.38 -0.91 8.11
CA THR A 6 -6.46 -1.08 9.08
C THR A 6 -7.10 -2.43 8.81
N LEU A 7 -7.04 -3.31 9.80
CA LEU A 7 -7.77 -4.56 9.77
C LEU A 7 -8.98 -4.48 10.69
N ALA A 8 -10.14 -4.88 10.18
CA ALA A 8 -11.35 -5.04 10.98
C ALA A 8 -11.80 -6.49 10.86
N ARG A 9 -11.97 -7.18 12.00
CA ARG A 9 -12.33 -8.60 12.05
C ARG A 9 -11.41 -9.51 11.20
N GLY A 10 -10.11 -9.21 11.20
CA GLY A 10 -9.12 -9.96 10.41
C GLY A 10 -9.14 -9.69 8.90
N ARG A 11 -9.92 -8.70 8.42
CA ARG A 11 -9.95 -8.30 7.00
C ARG A 11 -9.37 -6.91 6.81
N LEU A 12 -8.66 -6.72 5.71
CA LEU A 12 -8.10 -5.44 5.34
C LEU A 12 -9.23 -4.50 4.90
N THR A 13 -9.47 -3.45 5.67
CA THR A 13 -10.58 -2.51 5.45
C THR A 13 -10.14 -1.14 4.95
N ALA A 14 -8.94 -0.70 5.34
CA ALA A 14 -8.38 0.54 4.85
C ALA A 14 -6.86 0.46 4.77
N ILE A 15 -6.29 1.24 3.85
CA ILE A 15 -4.85 1.41 3.70
C ILE A 15 -4.57 2.89 3.51
N ALA A 16 -3.64 3.41 4.30
CA ALA A 16 -3.23 4.82 4.30
C ALA A 16 -1.73 4.92 4.15
N VAL A 17 -1.27 5.79 3.26
CA VAL A 17 0.16 6.10 3.12
C VAL A 17 0.50 7.29 4.01
N LEU A 18 1.38 7.07 4.99
CA LEU A 18 1.77 8.09 5.97
C LEU A 18 2.96 8.93 5.51
N LYS A 19 3.90 8.34 4.74
CA LYS A 19 5.09 9.06 4.26
C LYS A 19 5.64 8.48 2.96
N GLY A 20 5.71 9.30 1.91
CA GLY A 20 6.50 9.03 0.70
C GLY A 20 7.94 9.47 0.91
N GLU A 21 8.91 8.69 0.48
CA GLU A 21 10.34 9.02 0.66
C GLU A 21 10.94 9.89 -0.45
N HIS A 22 10.11 10.32 -1.40
CA HIS A 22 10.58 11.11 -2.53
C HIS A 22 10.11 12.57 -2.41
N ARG A 23 10.96 13.52 -2.84
CA ARG A 23 10.64 14.97 -2.86
C ARG A 23 9.36 15.25 -3.64
N GLU A 24 9.13 14.48 -4.69
CA GLU A 24 7.87 14.38 -5.41
C GLU A 24 7.13 13.17 -4.84
N GLY A 25 6.26 13.41 -3.87
CA GLY A 25 5.45 12.35 -3.27
C GLY A 25 4.71 11.53 -4.34
N PRO A 26 4.34 10.29 -4.04
CA PRO A 26 3.61 9.45 -4.99
C PRO A 26 2.34 10.14 -5.49
N SER A 27 2.09 10.07 -6.80
CA SER A 27 0.89 10.66 -7.41
C SER A 27 -0.36 10.15 -6.69
N ALA A 28 -1.27 11.06 -6.33
CA ALA A 28 -2.50 10.72 -5.61
C ALA A 28 -3.33 9.65 -6.36
N ASP A 29 -3.32 9.69 -7.70
CA ASP A 29 -3.93 8.67 -8.55
C ASP A 29 -3.29 7.29 -8.38
N ALA A 30 -1.96 7.20 -8.42
CA ALA A 30 -1.23 5.96 -8.24
C ALA A 30 -1.52 5.36 -6.86
N LEU A 31 -1.53 6.18 -5.80
CA LEU A 31 -1.92 5.76 -4.46
C LEU A 31 -3.34 5.17 -4.44
N ALA A 32 -4.32 5.90 -4.97
CA ALA A 32 -5.71 5.44 -4.98
C ALA A 32 -5.88 4.11 -5.73
N ARG A 33 -5.17 3.95 -6.86
CA ARG A 33 -5.17 2.70 -7.64
C ARG A 33 -4.52 1.54 -6.88
N LEU A 34 -3.37 1.77 -6.26
CA LEU A 34 -2.68 0.77 -5.43
C LEU A 34 -3.54 0.35 -4.24
N THR A 35 -4.18 1.31 -3.56
CA THR A 35 -5.09 1.04 -2.44
C THR A 35 -6.29 0.20 -2.87
N LYS A 36 -6.96 0.54 -3.98
CA LYS A 36 -8.06 -0.28 -4.52
C LYS A 36 -7.62 -1.71 -4.82
N ARG A 37 -6.46 -1.88 -5.48
CA ARG A 37 -5.92 -3.22 -5.80
C ARG A 37 -5.61 -4.01 -4.53
N ALA A 38 -5.03 -3.39 -3.52
CA ALA A 38 -4.64 -4.08 -2.29
C ALA A 38 -5.86 -4.45 -1.44
N LEU A 39 -6.88 -3.59 -1.39
CA LEU A 39 -8.15 -3.91 -0.75
C LEU A 39 -8.87 -5.06 -1.47
N ALA A 40 -8.86 -5.07 -2.81
CA ALA A 40 -9.44 -6.16 -3.58
C ALA A 40 -8.67 -7.47 -3.41
N ALA A 41 -7.34 -7.43 -3.44
CA ALA A 41 -6.49 -8.60 -3.26
C ALA A 41 -6.42 -9.08 -1.81
N GLN A 42 -6.84 -8.25 -0.84
CA GLN A 42 -6.65 -8.45 0.60
C GLN A 42 -5.19 -8.75 0.99
N ASN A 43 -4.23 -8.27 0.20
CA ASN A 43 -2.81 -8.56 0.38
C ASN A 43 -1.91 -7.49 -0.25
N ALA A 44 -0.60 -7.62 -0.03
CA ALA A 44 0.41 -6.75 -0.62
C ALA A 44 0.88 -7.16 -2.03
N LYS A 45 0.46 -8.32 -2.56
CA LYS A 45 0.79 -8.80 -3.90
C LYS A 45 -0.07 -8.10 -4.97
N ILE A 46 0.12 -6.80 -5.09
CA ILE A 46 -0.50 -5.97 -6.13
C ILE A 46 0.50 -5.64 -7.22
N ASP A 47 0.01 -5.58 -8.46
CA ASP A 47 0.83 -5.14 -9.58
C ASP A 47 1.19 -3.67 -9.48
N ALA A 48 2.37 -3.34 -9.97
CA ALA A 48 2.82 -1.97 -10.10
C ALA A 48 1.89 -1.15 -11.01
N VAL A 49 1.80 0.14 -10.74
CA VAL A 49 1.09 1.10 -11.60
C VAL A 49 2.09 1.72 -12.57
N SER A 50 1.78 1.70 -13.87
CA SER A 50 2.59 2.37 -14.90
C SER A 50 2.79 3.85 -14.56
N GLY A 51 4.04 4.31 -14.56
CA GLY A 51 4.41 5.67 -14.15
C GLY A 51 4.69 5.83 -12.65
N ALA A 52 4.51 4.77 -11.85
CA ALA A 52 4.73 4.79 -10.41
C ALA A 52 5.42 3.51 -9.91
N THR A 53 6.34 2.94 -10.70
CA THR A 53 7.04 1.67 -10.37
C THR A 53 7.74 1.74 -9.02
N TYR A 54 8.59 2.74 -8.79
CA TYR A 54 9.29 2.96 -7.52
C TYR A 54 8.34 3.10 -6.33
N THR A 55 7.25 3.85 -6.51
CA THR A 55 6.21 4.00 -5.49
C THR A 55 5.53 2.67 -5.20
N SER A 56 5.19 1.92 -6.24
CA SER A 56 4.46 0.67 -6.13
C SER A 56 5.28 -0.39 -5.39
N GLU A 57 6.57 -0.49 -5.68
CA GLU A 57 7.48 -1.39 -4.97
C GLU A 57 7.63 -1.00 -3.49
N GLY A 58 7.88 0.28 -3.20
CA GLY A 58 7.98 0.78 -1.83
C GLY A 58 6.67 0.58 -1.05
N TYR A 59 5.53 0.84 -1.68
CA TYR A 59 4.21 0.63 -1.11
C TYR A 59 3.97 -0.84 -0.82
N ARG A 60 4.26 -1.72 -1.79
CA ARG A 60 4.10 -3.18 -1.65
C ARG A 60 4.94 -3.73 -0.49
N SER A 61 6.22 -3.38 -0.42
CA SER A 61 7.10 -3.82 0.66
C SER A 61 6.60 -3.33 2.03
N SER A 62 6.26 -2.04 2.14
CA SER A 62 5.72 -1.45 3.37
C SER A 62 4.39 -2.08 3.78
N LEU A 63 3.50 -2.30 2.82
CA LEU A 63 2.20 -2.92 3.01
C LEU A 63 2.35 -4.36 3.48
N GLN A 64 3.27 -5.12 2.89
CA GLN A 64 3.53 -6.50 3.29
C GLN A 64 4.02 -6.57 4.72
N SER A 65 4.99 -5.73 5.10
CA SER A 65 5.45 -5.67 6.49
C SER A 65 4.36 -5.21 7.46
N ALA A 66 3.45 -4.33 7.03
CA ALA A 66 2.35 -3.87 7.88
C ALA A 66 1.27 -4.95 8.06
N LEU A 67 0.97 -5.71 7.01
CA LEU A 67 0.08 -6.87 7.06
C LEU A 67 0.66 -8.00 7.91
N ASP A 68 1.94 -8.29 7.74
CA ASP A 68 2.68 -9.29 8.52
C ASP A 68 2.63 -8.96 10.02
N ARG A 69 2.90 -7.71 10.39
CA ARG A 69 2.78 -7.23 11.78
C ARG A 69 1.36 -7.22 12.33
N ALA A 70 0.35 -7.15 11.48
CA ALA A 70 -1.04 -6.99 11.91
C ALA A 70 -1.87 -8.28 11.81
N GLY A 71 -1.35 -9.31 11.13
CA GLY A 71 -1.93 -10.64 11.03
C GLY A 71 -1.10 -11.75 11.69
N GLY A 72 0.09 -11.42 12.22
CA GLY A 72 0.90 -12.29 13.07
C GLY A 72 0.42 -12.35 14.51
#